data_AF-A0A3A8Q274-F1
#
_entry.id   AF-A0A3A8Q274-F1
#
_cell.length_a   1.000
_cell.length_b   1.000
_cell.length_c   1.000
_cell.angle_alpha   90.00
_cell.angle_beta   90.00
_cell.angle_gamma   90.00
#
_symmetry.space_group_name_H-M   'P 1'
#
loop_
_entity.id
_entity.type
_entity.pdbx_description
1 polymer ?
#
loop_
_entity_poly.entity_id
_entity_poly.type
_entity_poly.pdbx_seq_one_letter_code
_entity_poly.pdbx_strand_id
1 'polypeptide(L)'
;MNEVHPVKSTPRLFPACLSVWFLVACAVPAPGEDAPTPQLTTQDFADGNDGYHSQGTLLHGTPYLAAYFANTTVLFEGRHRGATSRLDRGELVADMTLLVNGTTASLQACTSSGAQGATRACGLVVEGQGTCTPGTRVTMTSGGICHRDIPGSCSGEPVVRVCSGERPCEHEGTGYLATGAPTCGFSACPSVLFTCPASGIYTVLAGASTPGNAWSLDLASTSGVFPATTRELRAEKLVGARFQMNPGSSTGPQLELAEVTNASEVVITESPGTWDPSGATFLYNVKVLDSDGQVMGPLCGSNPTPGAGPGLAVPVRGLYDTLGNRTESTAAFTLGCDYAVIAKCYRWGYKPWLDGAQAGPTTKAHWSCTRMARADYCGNGSSYTRDGTPIRLWDGLSPTINPPPANPIPPVGVKFEAGWKTTGPACLSHWRWRSLDATCIDLNWPIYDEHGKVLNDCRDSQDDTCAAICDDANEAAQLYGANVFNESAIH
;
A
#
# COMPACT_ATOMS: atom_id res chain seq x y z
N MET A 1 74.27 -8.99 13.83
CA MET A 1 73.98 -9.85 15.01
C MET A 1 73.67 -8.93 16.18
N ASN A 2 72.70 -9.31 17.01
CA ASN A 2 71.95 -8.55 18.04
C ASN A 2 70.63 -7.98 17.47
N GLU A 3 69.63 -8.83 17.30
CA GLU A 3 68.64 -9.30 18.30
C GLU A 3 67.39 -8.42 18.31
N VAL A 4 66.35 -8.98 17.69
CA VAL A 4 64.99 -8.46 17.61
C VAL A 4 64.22 -9.08 18.79
N HIS A 5 63.75 -8.24 19.72
CA HIS A 5 62.74 -8.66 20.70
C HIS A 5 61.34 -8.25 20.22
N PRO A 6 60.38 -9.19 20.13
CA PRO A 6 59.01 -8.90 19.75
C PRO A 6 58.21 -8.31 20.94
N VAL A 7 57.66 -7.11 20.75
CA VAL A 7 56.72 -6.50 21.68
C VAL A 7 55.36 -7.21 21.54
N LYS A 8 54.97 -7.97 22.56
CA LYS A 8 53.62 -8.52 22.72
C LYS A 8 52.64 -7.38 23.05
N SER A 9 51.68 -7.15 22.15
CA SER A 9 50.51 -6.31 22.40
C SER A 9 49.50 -7.06 23.27
N THR A 10 49.45 -6.76 24.56
CA THR A 10 48.36 -7.14 25.45
C THR A 10 47.21 -6.12 25.35
N PRO A 11 45.96 -6.55 25.12
CA PRO A 11 44.82 -5.64 25.15
C PRO A 11 44.49 -5.32 26.62
N ARG A 12 44.61 -4.04 26.99
CA ARG A 12 44.10 -3.54 28.27
C ARG A 12 42.59 -3.41 28.18
N LEU A 13 41.89 -4.31 28.88
CA LEU A 13 40.49 -4.15 29.27
C LEU A 13 40.38 -2.89 30.14
N PHE A 14 39.71 -1.86 29.63
CA PHE A 14 39.19 -0.75 30.43
C PHE A 14 37.68 -0.93 30.63
N PRO A 15 37.15 -0.46 31.78
CA PRO A 15 35.93 -0.97 32.38
C PRO A 15 34.68 -0.48 31.64
N ALA A 16 33.71 -1.39 31.52
CA ALA A 16 32.35 -1.10 31.09
C ALA A 16 31.64 -0.22 32.13
N CYS A 17 31.71 1.10 31.94
CA CYS A 17 30.78 2.05 32.52
C CYS A 17 30.98 3.42 31.85
N LEU A 18 29.87 4.10 31.53
CA LEU A 18 29.75 5.40 30.85
C LEU A 18 29.85 5.41 29.32
N SER A 19 28.76 5.04 28.65
CA SER A 19 28.27 5.69 27.41
C SER A 19 26.94 5.07 26.97
N VAL A 20 25.90 5.20 27.80
CA VAL A 20 24.50 4.90 27.41
C VAL A 20 23.63 6.09 27.77
N TRP A 21 24.01 7.28 27.33
CA TRP A 21 23.16 8.46 27.32
C TRP A 21 23.54 9.27 26.08
N PHE A 22 22.54 9.74 25.34
CA PHE A 22 22.58 10.36 24.01
C PHE A 22 22.50 9.42 22.80
N LEU A 23 21.28 8.91 22.55
CA LEU A 23 20.62 8.90 21.24
C LEU A 23 19.10 8.73 21.47
N VAL A 24 18.48 9.69 22.17
CA VAL A 24 17.04 9.91 22.03
C VAL A 24 16.90 10.85 20.84
N ALA A 25 17.01 10.29 19.64
CA ALA A 25 16.49 10.95 18.46
C ALA A 25 14.97 10.89 18.60
N CYS A 26 14.31 12.04 18.64
CA CYS A 26 12.88 12.14 18.42
C CYS A 26 12.57 11.56 17.04
N ALA A 27 12.23 10.27 16.99
CA ALA A 27 11.53 9.71 15.85
C ALA A 27 10.17 10.38 15.82
N VAL A 28 9.98 11.32 14.90
CA VAL A 28 8.64 11.75 14.50
C VAL A 28 7.99 10.50 13.89
N PRO A 29 6.92 9.95 14.49
CA PRO A 29 6.25 8.80 13.90
C PRO A 29 5.74 9.19 12.52
N ALA A 30 5.98 8.34 11.53
CA ALA A 30 5.38 8.51 10.21
C ALA A 30 3.85 8.47 10.38
N PRO A 31 3.07 9.28 9.65
CA PRO A 31 1.61 9.20 9.69
C PRO A 31 1.17 7.79 9.25
N GLY A 32 0.68 7.00 10.20
CA GLY A 32 0.28 5.60 10.01
C GLY A 32 0.59 4.65 11.17
N GLU A 33 1.43 5.02 12.14
CA GLU A 33 1.83 4.13 13.26
C GLU A 33 0.78 3.97 14.37
N ASP A 34 -0.32 4.75 14.37
CA ASP A 34 -1.42 4.64 15.35
C ASP A 34 -2.58 3.73 14.89
N ALA A 35 -2.45 3.06 13.73
CA ALA A 35 -3.42 2.06 13.33
C ALA A 35 -3.20 0.77 14.15
N PRO A 36 -4.24 0.16 14.74
CA PRO A 36 -4.10 -1.11 15.45
C PRO A 36 -3.46 -2.13 14.51
N THR A 37 -2.51 -2.93 15.03
CA THR A 37 -1.85 -4.03 14.30
C THR A 37 -2.90 -4.77 13.47
N PRO A 38 -2.71 -4.94 12.15
CA PRO A 38 -3.69 -5.62 11.32
C PRO A 38 -4.05 -6.97 11.93
N GLN A 39 -5.28 -7.10 12.41
CA GLN A 39 -5.76 -8.37 12.93
C GLN A 39 -5.93 -9.29 11.72
N LEU A 40 -5.23 -10.43 11.73
CA LEU A 40 -5.51 -11.56 10.86
C LEU A 40 -6.89 -12.10 11.26
N THR A 41 -7.94 -11.46 10.77
CA THR A 41 -9.32 -11.94 10.91
C THR A 41 -9.57 -12.94 9.79
N THR A 42 -10.04 -14.13 10.13
CA THR A 42 -10.59 -15.08 9.17
C THR A 42 -11.60 -14.36 8.29
N GLN A 43 -11.42 -14.40 6.97
CA GLN A 43 -12.48 -13.96 6.07
C GLN A 43 -13.50 -15.09 6.02
N ASP A 44 -14.58 -14.93 6.78
CA ASP A 44 -15.75 -15.82 6.71
C ASP A 44 -16.42 -15.62 5.34
N PHE A 45 -16.00 -16.41 4.35
CA PHE A 45 -16.77 -16.61 3.13
C PHE A 45 -17.97 -17.48 3.52
N ALA A 46 -19.12 -16.83 3.66
CA ALA A 46 -20.39 -17.33 4.17
C ALA A 46 -20.59 -18.86 4.19
N ASP A 47 -20.88 -19.33 5.41
CA ASP A 47 -21.40 -20.63 5.79
C ASP A 47 -22.42 -21.22 4.81
N GLY A 48 -22.21 -22.50 4.44
CA GLY A 48 -23.23 -23.35 3.82
C GLY A 48 -22.79 -24.13 2.58
N ASN A 49 -21.62 -23.81 2.01
CA ASN A 49 -21.03 -24.56 0.89
C ASN A 49 -19.52 -24.75 1.15
N ASP A 50 -19.20 -25.53 2.19
CA ASP A 50 -17.95 -26.29 2.46
C ASP A 50 -16.56 -25.77 2.02
N GLY A 51 -16.39 -24.47 1.76
CA GLY A 51 -15.11 -23.82 1.50
C GLY A 51 -14.62 -23.94 0.05
N TYR A 52 -15.53 -24.04 -0.95
CA TYR A 52 -15.09 -24.08 -2.34
C TYR A 52 -14.70 -22.70 -2.88
N HIS A 53 -13.44 -22.58 -3.28
CA HIS A 53 -12.91 -21.42 -3.97
C HIS A 53 -12.68 -21.73 -5.44
N SER A 54 -13.12 -20.82 -6.32
CA SER A 54 -13.02 -21.01 -7.75
C SER A 54 -11.63 -20.66 -8.27
N GLN A 55 -11.04 -21.57 -9.02
CA GLN A 55 -9.68 -21.42 -9.53
C GLN A 55 -9.61 -20.56 -10.80
N GLY A 56 -8.39 -20.37 -11.30
CA GLY A 56 -8.14 -19.65 -12.53
C GLY A 56 -6.88 -20.11 -13.23
N THR A 57 -6.82 -19.88 -14.53
CA THR A 57 -5.69 -20.21 -15.40
C THR A 57 -4.73 -19.04 -15.58
N LEU A 58 -5.24 -17.80 -15.48
CA LEU A 58 -4.47 -16.58 -15.66
C LEU A 58 -3.82 -16.11 -14.35
N LEU A 59 -2.52 -15.80 -14.39
CA LEU A 59 -1.79 -15.22 -13.24
C LEU A 59 -2.18 -13.75 -13.00
N HIS A 60 -1.91 -12.88 -13.96
CA HIS A 60 -2.14 -11.43 -13.86
C HIS A 60 -3.49 -10.99 -14.41
N GLY A 61 -3.96 -11.65 -15.47
CA GLY A 61 -5.14 -11.22 -16.24
C GLY A 61 -4.88 -10.06 -17.20
N THR A 62 -3.65 -9.57 -17.26
CA THR A 62 -3.19 -8.46 -18.10
C THR A 62 -1.73 -8.70 -18.55
N PRO A 63 -1.31 -8.23 -19.74
CA PRO A 63 0.11 -8.26 -20.14
C PRO A 63 0.95 -7.17 -19.43
N TYR A 64 0.30 -6.27 -18.71
CA TYR A 64 0.91 -5.11 -18.06
C TYR A 64 1.18 -5.42 -16.57
N LEU A 65 2.34 -6.03 -16.30
CA LEU A 65 2.59 -6.74 -15.04
C LEU A 65 2.85 -5.83 -13.83
N ALA A 66 3.39 -4.63 -14.06
CA ALA A 66 3.89 -3.79 -12.99
C ALA A 66 3.68 -2.29 -13.24
N ALA A 67 3.64 -1.54 -12.15
CA ALA A 67 3.60 -0.08 -12.11
C ALA A 67 4.66 0.44 -11.15
N TYR A 68 5.26 1.59 -11.48
CA TYR A 68 6.35 2.19 -10.71
C TYR A 68 5.88 3.41 -9.92
N PHE A 69 6.36 3.54 -8.68
CA PHE A 69 6.03 4.68 -7.81
C PHE A 69 6.75 5.98 -8.19
N ALA A 70 7.87 5.85 -8.91
CA ALA A 70 8.63 6.98 -9.41
C ALA A 70 7.93 7.63 -10.61
N ASN A 71 8.06 8.95 -10.72
CA ASN A 71 7.42 9.76 -11.78
C ASN A 71 5.89 9.64 -11.80
N THR A 72 5.27 9.28 -10.68
CA THR A 72 3.82 9.34 -10.54
C THR A 72 3.36 10.78 -10.69
N THR A 73 2.27 10.95 -11.41
CA THR A 73 1.57 12.24 -11.47
C THR A 73 0.14 12.08 -11.00
N VAL A 74 -0.42 13.15 -10.44
CA VAL A 74 -1.81 13.21 -9.99
C VAL A 74 -2.53 14.34 -10.70
N LEU A 75 -3.81 14.13 -11.02
CA LEU A 75 -4.65 15.16 -11.60
C LEU A 75 -5.17 16.07 -10.50
N PHE A 76 -4.74 17.33 -10.50
CA PHE A 76 -5.18 18.33 -9.54
C PHE A 76 -5.56 19.62 -10.26
N GLU A 77 -6.80 20.09 -10.05
CA GLU A 77 -7.36 21.29 -10.70
C GLU A 77 -7.18 21.30 -12.24
N GLY A 78 -7.34 20.13 -12.87
CA GLY A 78 -7.25 19.97 -14.33
C GLY A 78 -5.82 19.89 -14.90
N ARG A 79 -4.79 19.78 -14.04
CA ARG A 79 -3.39 19.62 -14.47
C ARG A 79 -2.73 18.45 -13.77
N HIS A 80 -1.87 17.73 -14.49
CA HIS A 80 -1.03 16.71 -13.89
C HIS A 80 0.14 17.35 -13.13
N ARG A 81 0.37 16.89 -11.91
CA ARG A 81 1.47 17.35 -11.05
C ARG A 81 2.26 16.17 -10.55
N GLY A 82 3.57 16.36 -10.37
CA GLY A 82 4.43 15.35 -9.78
C GLY A 82 4.00 15.03 -8.34
N ALA A 83 4.02 13.75 -8.01
CA ALA A 83 3.76 13.23 -6.68
C ALA A 83 4.71 12.07 -6.36
N THR A 84 5.02 11.89 -5.09
CA THR A 84 5.56 10.61 -4.61
C THR A 84 4.38 9.69 -4.32
N SER A 85 4.52 8.39 -4.57
CA SER A 85 3.44 7.44 -4.33
C SER A 85 3.93 6.20 -3.61
N ARG A 86 3.00 5.51 -2.93
CA ARG A 86 3.27 4.30 -2.17
C ARG A 86 2.01 3.44 -2.07
N LEU A 87 2.19 2.20 -1.60
CA LEU A 87 1.10 1.37 -1.13
C LEU A 87 1.01 1.44 0.40
N ASP A 88 -0.11 1.96 0.89
CA ASP A 88 -0.49 1.91 2.29
C ASP A 88 -1.53 0.79 2.47
N ARG A 89 -1.08 -0.34 3.00
CA ARG A 89 -1.83 -1.60 2.99
C ARG A 89 -2.31 -1.96 1.57
N GLY A 90 -3.62 -2.01 1.33
CA GLY A 90 -4.24 -2.29 0.04
C GLY A 90 -4.67 -1.05 -0.75
N GLU A 91 -4.23 0.13 -0.34
CA GLU A 91 -4.55 1.42 -0.97
C GLU A 91 -3.31 2.06 -1.62
N LEU A 92 -3.43 2.53 -2.85
CA LEU A 92 -2.49 3.48 -3.43
C LEU A 92 -2.65 4.84 -2.76
N VAL A 93 -1.54 5.48 -2.39
CA VAL A 93 -1.51 6.82 -1.79
C VAL A 93 -0.49 7.65 -2.54
N ALA A 94 -0.80 8.94 -2.78
CA ALA A 94 0.11 9.86 -3.43
C ALA A 94 0.25 11.16 -2.65
N ASP A 95 1.49 11.61 -2.43
CA ASP A 95 1.82 12.89 -1.83
C ASP A 95 2.19 13.88 -2.94
N MET A 96 1.25 14.76 -3.27
CA MET A 96 1.43 15.82 -4.25
C MET A 96 2.26 16.95 -3.63
N THR A 97 3.34 17.38 -4.29
CA THR A 97 4.12 18.53 -3.81
C THR A 97 3.31 19.82 -3.90
N LEU A 98 3.23 20.55 -2.80
CA LEU A 98 2.59 21.87 -2.75
C LEU A 98 3.53 22.93 -3.33
N LEU A 99 2.95 23.88 -4.06
CA LEU A 99 3.69 24.98 -4.68
C LEU A 99 2.93 26.27 -4.44
N VAL A 100 3.65 27.36 -4.20
CA VAL A 100 3.04 28.69 -4.19
C VAL A 100 2.92 29.17 -5.63
N ASN A 101 1.71 29.53 -6.06
CA ASN A 101 1.44 29.90 -7.44
C ASN A 101 1.12 31.39 -7.55
N GLY A 102 1.92 32.11 -8.35
CA GLY A 102 1.69 33.52 -8.66
C GLY A 102 2.22 34.48 -7.61
N THR A 103 1.91 35.76 -7.81
CA THR A 103 2.28 36.87 -6.92
C THR A 103 1.12 37.84 -6.80
N THR A 104 1.19 38.72 -5.82
CA THR A 104 0.19 39.76 -5.58
C THR A 104 0.86 41.00 -4.99
N ALA A 105 0.15 42.14 -4.95
CA ALA A 105 0.68 43.39 -4.40
C ALA A 105 1.18 43.21 -2.96
N SER A 106 0.49 42.38 -2.16
CA SER A 106 0.88 42.06 -0.78
C SER A 106 2.28 41.48 -0.62
N LEU A 107 2.85 40.85 -1.66
CA LEU A 107 4.22 40.33 -1.65
C LEU A 107 5.28 41.36 -2.11
N GLN A 108 4.85 42.53 -2.58
CA GLN A 108 5.74 43.61 -3.00
C GLN A 108 6.17 44.47 -1.81
N ALA A 109 7.35 45.07 -1.88
CA ALA A 109 7.79 46.01 -0.85
C ALA A 109 6.82 47.20 -0.73
N CYS A 110 6.59 47.67 0.50
CA CYS A 110 5.77 48.86 0.71
C CYS A 110 6.49 50.12 0.23
N THR A 111 5.81 50.93 -0.58
CA THR A 111 6.32 52.21 -1.10
C THR A 111 5.79 53.42 -0.33
N SER A 112 4.64 53.28 0.34
CA SER A 112 4.01 54.32 1.15
C SER A 112 4.37 54.17 2.63
N SER A 113 4.73 55.28 3.29
CA SER A 113 5.05 55.34 4.73
C SER A 113 3.87 55.06 5.68
N GLY A 114 2.63 54.97 5.17
CA GLY A 114 1.42 54.73 5.96
C GLY A 114 0.85 53.31 5.89
N ALA A 115 1.46 52.39 5.14
CA ALA A 115 0.96 51.02 5.05
C ALA A 115 1.30 50.26 6.35
N GLN A 116 0.31 49.93 7.17
CA GLN A 116 0.48 49.23 8.45
C GLN A 116 -0.61 48.19 8.67
N GLY A 117 -0.37 47.29 9.61
CA GLY A 117 -1.33 46.28 10.03
C GLY A 117 -1.51 45.16 9.02
N ALA A 118 -2.50 44.32 9.30
CA ALA A 118 -2.69 43.03 8.65
C ALA A 118 -3.53 43.11 7.34
N THR A 119 -4.21 44.24 7.14
CA THR A 119 -5.06 44.52 5.98
C THR A 119 -4.31 45.18 4.82
N ARG A 120 -3.04 45.55 5.01
CA ARG A 120 -2.22 46.23 3.99
C ARG A 120 -1.97 45.37 2.74
N ALA A 121 -1.78 46.01 1.61
CA ALA A 121 -1.54 45.36 0.31
C ALA A 121 -0.05 45.33 -0.09
N CYS A 122 0.89 45.25 0.87
CA CYS A 122 2.33 45.19 0.61
C CYS A 122 3.11 44.63 1.82
N GLY A 123 4.37 44.27 1.63
CA GLY A 123 5.34 43.97 2.68
C GLY A 123 5.03 42.72 3.50
N LEU A 124 4.28 41.77 2.94
CA LEU A 124 4.13 40.42 3.47
C LEU A 124 5.05 39.47 2.71
N VAL A 125 5.43 38.39 3.35
CA VAL A 125 6.14 37.26 2.75
C VAL A 125 5.27 36.01 2.85
N VAL A 126 5.57 35.00 2.04
CA VAL A 126 4.93 33.71 2.20
C VAL A 126 5.58 33.01 3.40
N GLU A 127 4.77 32.76 4.43
CA GLU A 127 5.19 32.02 5.62
C GLU A 127 5.21 30.52 5.35
N GLY A 128 4.21 30.03 4.61
CA GLY A 128 4.10 28.62 4.26
C GLY A 128 2.73 28.27 3.69
N GLN A 129 2.53 26.99 3.43
CA GLN A 129 1.24 26.43 3.05
C GLN A 129 0.82 25.41 4.10
N GLY A 130 -0.48 25.16 4.18
CA GLY A 130 -1.02 24.13 5.06
C GLY A 130 -2.09 23.32 4.38
N THR A 131 -2.33 22.13 4.93
CA THR A 131 -3.38 21.23 4.49
C THR A 131 -4.38 21.02 5.63
N CYS A 132 -5.65 20.82 5.28
CA CYS A 132 -6.72 20.58 6.25
C CYS A 132 -7.88 19.84 5.59
N THR A 133 -8.74 19.25 6.41
CA THR A 133 -9.98 18.62 5.94
C THR A 133 -10.98 19.71 5.51
N PRO A 134 -11.49 19.70 4.26
CA PRO A 134 -12.44 20.70 3.79
C PRO A 134 -13.62 20.92 4.73
N GLY A 135 -13.97 22.18 4.99
CA GLY A 135 -15.10 22.56 5.84
C GLY A 135 -14.84 22.54 7.35
N THR A 136 -13.68 22.04 7.82
CA THR A 136 -13.35 22.11 9.25
C THR A 136 -12.90 23.52 9.67
N ARG A 137 -13.07 23.85 10.95
CA ARG A 137 -12.54 25.09 11.52
C ARG A 137 -11.05 24.92 11.83
N VAL A 138 -10.26 25.87 11.36
CA VAL A 138 -8.81 25.90 11.56
C VAL A 138 -8.45 27.19 12.28
N THR A 139 -7.81 27.06 13.44
CA THR A 139 -7.18 28.18 14.13
C THR A 139 -5.69 28.11 13.91
N MET A 140 -5.10 29.19 13.43
CA MET A 140 -3.65 29.36 13.41
C MET A 140 -3.23 30.38 14.44
N THR A 141 -2.27 29.99 15.26
CA THR A 141 -1.76 30.81 16.36
C THR A 141 -0.32 30.43 16.61
N SER A 142 0.48 31.38 17.09
CA SER A 142 1.89 31.14 17.37
C SER A 142 2.17 30.86 18.83
N GLY A 143 1.27 30.19 19.55
CA GLY A 143 1.35 30.01 21.00
C GLY A 143 1.38 31.33 21.80
N GLY A 144 0.66 31.40 22.92
CA GLY A 144 0.61 32.63 23.69
C GLY A 144 -0.24 32.52 24.94
N ILE A 145 -0.36 33.61 25.71
CA ILE A 145 -1.14 33.63 26.95
C ILE A 145 -2.59 33.15 26.72
N CYS A 146 -3.12 33.35 25.52
CA CYS A 146 -4.48 33.00 25.09
C CYS A 146 -4.63 31.57 24.52
N HIS A 147 -3.52 30.92 24.16
CA HIS A 147 -3.49 29.57 23.58
C HIS A 147 -2.29 28.81 24.14
N ARG A 148 -2.32 28.50 25.45
CA ARG A 148 -1.20 27.85 26.16
C ARG A 148 -0.94 26.41 25.73
N ASP A 149 -1.93 25.76 25.13
CA ASP A 149 -1.88 24.36 24.73
C ASP A 149 -1.26 24.16 23.35
N ILE A 150 -0.92 25.25 22.64
CA ILE A 150 -0.33 25.21 21.30
C ILE A 150 1.06 25.83 21.39
N PRO A 151 2.14 25.07 21.08
CA PRO A 151 3.49 25.62 21.06
C PRO A 151 3.64 26.69 19.97
N GLY A 152 4.51 27.66 20.24
CA GLY A 152 4.90 28.70 19.29
C GLY A 152 5.47 29.92 20.00
N SER A 153 6.05 30.83 19.23
CA SER A 153 6.50 32.14 19.71
C SER A 153 6.40 33.20 18.62
N CYS A 154 6.38 34.48 19.02
CA CYS A 154 6.48 35.58 18.07
C CYS A 154 7.23 36.77 18.66
N SER A 155 7.76 37.63 17.80
CA SER A 155 8.34 38.93 18.16
C SER A 155 8.11 39.96 17.07
N GLY A 156 8.11 41.26 17.41
CA GLY A 156 7.97 42.34 16.43
C GLY A 156 6.55 42.54 15.87
N GLU A 157 5.52 42.16 16.65
CA GLU A 157 4.09 42.32 16.31
C GLU A 157 3.72 41.82 14.91
N PRO A 158 3.93 40.52 14.62
CA PRO A 158 3.62 40.00 13.29
C PRO A 158 2.11 39.97 13.03
N VAL A 159 1.78 40.10 11.75
CA VAL A 159 0.43 39.98 11.21
C VAL A 159 0.38 38.79 10.25
N VAL A 160 -0.78 38.15 10.17
CA VAL A 160 -1.00 36.96 9.35
C VAL A 160 -2.18 37.17 8.42
N ARG A 161 -2.07 36.70 7.17
CA ARG A 161 -3.17 36.56 6.23
C ARG A 161 -3.23 35.14 5.71
N VAL A 162 -4.43 34.57 5.71
CA VAL A 162 -4.67 33.23 5.18
C VAL A 162 -5.44 33.34 3.88
N CYS A 163 -4.93 32.65 2.87
CA CYS A 163 -5.46 32.59 1.53
C CYS A 163 -5.87 31.15 1.17
N SER A 164 -6.96 30.98 0.44
CA SER A 164 -7.43 29.68 -0.01
C SER A 164 -6.58 29.16 -1.17
N GLY A 165 -6.25 27.87 -1.13
CA GLY A 165 -5.47 27.22 -2.17
C GLY A 165 -4.01 27.62 -2.15
N GLU A 166 -3.37 27.50 -3.31
CA GLU A 166 -1.94 27.68 -3.49
C GLU A 166 -1.52 29.10 -3.85
N ARG A 167 -2.47 30.03 -3.94
CA ARG A 167 -2.20 31.41 -4.37
C ARG A 167 -2.17 32.37 -3.19
N PRO A 168 -1.26 33.36 -3.18
CA PRO A 168 -1.39 34.50 -2.29
C PRO A 168 -2.62 35.34 -2.69
N CYS A 169 -3.14 36.10 -1.74
CA CYS A 169 -4.38 36.86 -1.89
C CYS A 169 -4.27 38.25 -1.26
N GLU A 170 -5.04 39.18 -1.81
CA GLU A 170 -5.28 40.49 -1.21
C GLU A 170 -6.32 40.40 -0.08
N HIS A 171 -6.30 41.37 0.83
CA HIS A 171 -7.32 41.46 1.89
C HIS A 171 -8.71 41.63 1.28
N GLU A 172 -9.67 40.81 1.72
CA GLU A 172 -11.04 40.75 1.18
C GLU A 172 -11.10 40.50 -0.35
N GLY A 173 -10.00 40.07 -0.95
CA GLY A 173 -9.91 39.71 -2.36
C GLY A 173 -10.35 38.28 -2.64
N THR A 174 -10.23 37.88 -3.91
CA THR A 174 -10.50 36.48 -4.29
C THR A 174 -9.54 35.54 -3.56
N GLY A 175 -10.11 34.54 -2.90
CA GLY A 175 -9.37 33.56 -2.10
C GLY A 175 -8.92 34.07 -0.73
N TYR A 176 -9.34 35.26 -0.31
CA TYR A 176 -9.17 35.70 1.08
C TYR A 176 -9.98 34.81 2.03
N LEU A 177 -9.34 34.30 3.08
CA LEU A 177 -10.03 33.52 4.12
C LEU A 177 -10.15 34.33 5.41
N ALA A 178 -9.04 34.82 5.93
CA ALA A 178 -9.02 35.58 7.17
C ALA A 178 -7.69 36.31 7.37
N THR A 179 -7.67 37.19 8.36
CA THR A 179 -6.50 37.92 8.80
C THR A 179 -6.41 37.85 10.32
N GLY A 180 -5.22 37.54 10.82
CA GLY A 180 -4.88 37.60 12.24
C GLY A 180 -3.99 38.81 12.52
N ALA A 181 -4.35 39.56 13.54
CA ALA A 181 -3.50 40.60 14.12
C ALA A 181 -3.32 40.30 15.61
N PRO A 182 -2.35 40.93 16.29
CA PRO A 182 -2.22 40.81 17.73
C PRO A 182 -3.49 41.28 18.43
N THR A 183 -4.30 40.35 18.93
CA THR A 183 -5.55 40.66 19.63
C THR A 183 -5.57 39.99 20.99
N CYS A 184 -4.84 40.57 21.94
CA CYS A 184 -5.11 40.54 23.37
C CYS A 184 -4.13 41.51 24.04
N GLY A 185 -4.58 42.31 25.01
CA GLY A 185 -3.89 43.53 25.50
C GLY A 185 -2.41 43.43 25.90
N PHE A 186 -1.85 42.22 26.07
CA PHE A 186 -0.42 41.96 26.35
C PHE A 186 0.24 40.91 25.42
N SER A 187 -0.49 40.32 24.47
CA SER A 187 0.03 39.32 23.53
C SER A 187 0.30 39.96 22.18
N ALA A 188 1.57 40.10 21.82
CA ALA A 188 2.03 40.62 20.53
C ALA A 188 1.84 39.63 19.36
N CYS A 189 1.23 38.46 19.61
CA CYS A 189 1.12 37.38 18.64
C CYS A 189 -0.24 37.31 17.95
N PRO A 190 -0.28 37.05 16.63
CA PRO A 190 -1.52 36.94 15.87
C PRO A 190 -2.21 35.59 16.12
N SER A 191 -3.54 35.63 16.14
CA SER A 191 -4.39 34.44 16.06
C SER A 191 -5.42 34.66 14.95
N VAL A 192 -5.68 33.62 14.16
CA VAL A 192 -6.62 33.68 13.04
C VAL A 192 -7.46 32.41 12.98
N LEU A 193 -8.78 32.57 12.85
CA LEU A 193 -9.74 31.49 12.69
C LEU A 193 -10.34 31.57 11.29
N PHE A 194 -10.37 30.45 10.58
CA PHE A 194 -11.02 30.33 9.28
C PHE A 194 -11.63 28.95 9.07
N THR A 195 -12.39 28.80 7.98
CA THR A 195 -12.92 27.49 7.55
C THR A 195 -12.03 26.95 6.44
N CYS A 196 -11.60 25.70 6.57
CA CYS A 196 -10.76 25.04 5.58
C CYS A 196 -11.43 25.07 4.20
N PRO A 197 -10.74 25.56 3.15
CA PRO A 197 -11.33 25.69 1.82
C PRO A 197 -11.67 24.32 1.21
N ALA A 198 -12.54 24.31 0.20
CA ALA A 198 -12.91 23.09 -0.51
C ALA A 198 -11.69 22.36 -1.12
N SER A 199 -10.67 23.12 -1.52
CA SER A 199 -9.41 22.57 -1.98
C SER A 199 -8.64 21.86 -0.87
N GLY A 200 -8.89 22.09 0.42
CA GLY A 200 -8.11 21.50 1.53
C GLY A 200 -6.68 22.02 1.65
N ILE A 201 -6.32 23.06 0.89
CA ILE A 201 -5.00 23.70 0.90
C ILE A 201 -5.20 25.18 1.21
N TYR A 202 -4.32 25.78 2.00
CA TYR A 202 -4.27 27.23 2.20
C TYR A 202 -2.82 27.73 2.16
N THR A 203 -2.65 29.00 1.81
CA THR A 203 -1.37 29.70 1.77
C THR A 203 -1.39 30.81 2.83
N VAL A 204 -0.33 30.89 3.62
CA VAL A 204 -0.20 31.85 4.72
C VAL A 204 0.82 32.90 4.36
N LEU A 205 0.42 34.15 4.50
CA LEU A 205 1.30 35.31 4.38
C LEU A 205 1.54 35.90 5.77
N ALA A 206 2.76 36.32 6.04
CA ALA A 206 3.12 36.95 7.30
C ALA A 206 4.04 38.16 7.11
N GLY A 207 4.14 39.02 8.11
CA GLY A 207 5.02 40.18 8.12
C GLY A 207 4.92 40.96 9.42
N ALA A 208 5.86 41.85 9.72
CA ALA A 208 5.74 42.78 10.84
C ALA A 208 4.50 43.69 10.66
N SER A 209 3.80 44.08 11.74
CA SER A 209 2.67 45.03 11.67
C SER A 209 3.08 46.36 11.03
N THR A 210 4.28 46.86 11.32
CA THR A 210 4.90 48.00 10.63
C THR A 210 5.96 47.49 9.65
N PRO A 211 5.81 47.72 8.32
CA PRO A 211 6.79 47.28 7.33
C PRO A 211 8.20 47.78 7.65
N GLY A 212 9.19 46.91 7.49
CA GLY A 212 10.61 47.21 7.74
C GLY A 212 11.09 46.91 9.16
N ASN A 213 10.20 46.70 10.12
CA ASN A 213 10.59 46.25 11.46
C ASN A 213 11.05 44.79 11.44
N ALA A 214 11.98 44.44 12.34
CA ALA A 214 12.34 43.06 12.60
C ALA A 214 11.18 42.32 13.28
N TRP A 215 10.93 41.08 12.87
CA TRP A 215 9.87 40.24 13.40
C TRP A 215 10.24 38.76 13.31
N SER A 216 9.59 37.94 14.12
CA SER A 216 9.65 36.47 14.03
C SER A 216 8.28 35.88 14.33
N LEU A 217 7.96 34.75 13.70
CA LEU A 217 6.70 34.04 13.88
C LEU A 217 6.96 32.53 13.80
N ASP A 218 6.49 31.79 14.80
CA ASP A 218 6.43 30.34 14.80
C ASP A 218 4.97 29.93 14.92
N LEU A 219 4.34 29.69 13.77
CA LEU A 219 2.90 29.53 13.64
C LEU A 219 2.51 28.05 13.61
N ALA A 220 1.52 27.67 14.41
CA ALA A 220 0.96 26.32 14.43
C ALA A 220 -0.53 26.33 14.06
N SER A 221 -1.01 25.21 13.53
CA SER A 221 -2.42 24.98 13.20
C SER A 221 -3.06 24.04 14.22
N THR A 222 -4.31 24.31 14.63
CA THR A 222 -5.08 23.39 15.48
C THR A 222 -5.61 22.17 14.74
N SER A 223 -5.63 22.20 13.40
CA SER A 223 -6.17 21.14 12.57
C SER A 223 -5.40 21.05 11.25
N GLY A 224 -5.14 19.82 10.81
CA GLY A 224 -4.32 19.56 9.64
C GLY A 224 -2.84 19.80 9.90
N VAL A 225 -2.08 20.06 8.83
CA VAL A 225 -0.61 20.17 8.89
C VAL A 225 -0.18 21.56 8.44
N PHE A 226 0.67 22.20 9.24
CA PHE A 226 1.36 23.44 8.88
C PHE A 226 2.73 23.50 9.58
N PRO A 227 3.81 23.88 8.88
CA PRO A 227 3.87 24.04 7.43
C PRO A 227 3.78 22.68 6.73
N ALA A 228 3.02 22.61 5.64
CA ALA A 228 2.93 21.45 4.77
C ALA A 228 3.73 21.71 3.49
N THR A 229 4.52 20.72 3.07
CA THR A 229 5.24 20.71 1.78
C THR A 229 4.57 19.81 0.76
N THR A 230 3.72 18.90 1.21
CA THR A 230 2.96 17.97 0.39
C THR A 230 1.51 17.91 0.83
N ARG A 231 0.67 17.38 -0.05
CA ARG A 231 -0.69 16.99 0.23
C ARG A 231 -0.89 15.54 -0.14
N GLU A 232 -1.32 14.75 0.84
CA GLU A 232 -1.72 13.38 0.63
C GLU A 232 -3.07 13.30 -0.11
N LEU A 233 -3.12 12.45 -1.13
CA LEU A 233 -4.31 12.11 -1.91
C LEU A 233 -4.56 10.61 -1.78
N ARG A 234 -5.83 10.27 -1.55
CA ARG A 234 -6.35 8.93 -1.27
C ARG A 234 -7.66 8.70 -2.00
N ALA A 235 -8.08 7.43 -2.09
CA ALA A 235 -9.36 7.03 -2.66
C ALA A 235 -9.70 7.77 -3.98
N GLU A 236 -10.87 8.40 -4.08
CA GLU A 236 -11.35 9.08 -5.28
C GLU A 236 -10.50 10.31 -5.68
N LYS A 237 -9.67 10.84 -4.78
CA LYS A 237 -8.73 11.93 -5.10
C LYS A 237 -7.55 11.48 -5.96
N LEU A 238 -7.41 10.17 -6.18
CA LEU A 238 -6.42 9.59 -7.09
C LEU A 238 -6.96 9.32 -8.49
N VAL A 239 -8.24 9.60 -8.77
CA VAL A 239 -8.75 9.54 -10.14
C VAL A 239 -7.97 10.50 -11.03
N GLY A 240 -7.47 9.98 -12.15
CA GLY A 240 -6.56 10.67 -13.07
C GLY A 240 -5.08 10.58 -12.66
N ALA A 241 -4.71 9.86 -11.59
CA ALA A 241 -3.31 9.59 -11.30
C ALA A 241 -2.70 8.68 -12.37
N ARG A 242 -1.45 8.97 -12.76
CA ARG A 242 -0.70 8.24 -13.78
C ARG A 242 0.57 7.64 -13.23
N PHE A 243 0.77 6.36 -13.54
CA PHE A 243 1.95 5.58 -13.17
C PHE A 243 2.71 5.14 -14.42
N GLN A 244 4.04 5.06 -14.31
CA GLN A 244 4.87 4.54 -15.38
C GLN A 244 4.93 3.01 -15.33
N MET A 245 5.11 2.42 -16.50
CA MET A 245 5.26 0.98 -16.68
C MET A 245 6.71 0.50 -16.68
N ASN A 246 7.67 1.41 -16.83
CA ASN A 246 9.09 1.09 -16.88
C ASN A 246 9.86 1.97 -15.89
N PRO A 247 10.89 1.42 -15.22
CA PRO A 247 11.71 2.21 -14.31
C PRO A 247 12.52 3.24 -15.09
N GLY A 248 12.42 4.51 -14.70
CA GLY A 248 13.29 5.57 -15.21
C GLY A 248 13.00 6.07 -16.63
N SER A 249 11.97 5.55 -17.30
CA SER A 249 11.51 6.11 -18.56
C SER A 249 10.33 7.07 -18.33
N SER A 250 10.44 8.30 -18.81
CA SER A 250 9.28 9.20 -18.97
C SER A 250 8.54 8.94 -20.29
N THR A 251 9.09 8.08 -21.15
CA THR A 251 8.54 7.70 -22.45
C THR A 251 8.05 6.25 -22.42
N GLY A 252 6.90 6.00 -23.04
CA GLY A 252 6.25 4.69 -23.06
C GLY A 252 4.83 4.73 -22.50
N PRO A 253 4.15 3.57 -22.45
CA PRO A 253 2.78 3.50 -22.00
C PRO A 253 2.67 3.88 -20.52
N GLN A 254 1.54 4.51 -20.18
CA GLN A 254 1.22 4.95 -18.82
C GLN A 254 -0.06 4.28 -18.35
N LEU A 255 -0.19 4.10 -17.04
CA LEU A 255 -1.40 3.58 -16.42
C LEU A 255 -2.13 4.73 -15.74
N GLU A 256 -3.34 5.04 -16.18
CA GLU A 256 -4.19 6.08 -15.59
C GLU A 256 -5.31 5.45 -14.76
N LEU A 257 -5.44 5.86 -13.51
CA LEU A 257 -6.56 5.46 -12.65
C LEU A 257 -7.84 6.16 -13.12
N ALA A 258 -8.78 5.42 -13.69
CA ALA A 258 -10.05 5.96 -14.15
C ALA A 258 -11.09 6.02 -13.03
N GLU A 259 -11.15 4.98 -12.19
CA GLU A 259 -12.07 4.87 -11.06
C GLU A 259 -11.37 4.16 -9.91
N VAL A 260 -11.78 4.50 -8.69
CA VAL A 260 -11.29 3.91 -7.44
C VAL A 260 -12.49 3.47 -6.63
N THR A 261 -12.52 2.21 -6.19
CA THR A 261 -13.64 1.63 -5.45
C THR A 261 -13.12 0.93 -4.21
N ASN A 262 -13.75 1.12 -3.06
CA ASN A 262 -13.39 0.35 -1.88
C ASN A 262 -13.86 -1.10 -2.06
N ALA A 263 -13.00 -2.07 -1.77
CA ALA A 263 -13.31 -3.48 -1.95
C ALA A 263 -14.46 -3.98 -1.04
N SER A 264 -14.82 -3.24 0.02
CA SER A 264 -15.98 -3.55 0.85
C SER A 264 -17.32 -3.29 0.15
N GLU A 265 -17.32 -2.52 -0.94
CA GLU A 265 -18.50 -2.19 -1.73
C GLU A 265 -18.65 -3.10 -2.96
N VAL A 266 -17.63 -3.91 -3.27
CA VAL A 266 -17.62 -4.79 -4.45
C VAL A 266 -18.12 -6.16 -4.06
N VAL A 267 -19.25 -6.56 -4.64
CA VAL A 267 -19.86 -7.89 -4.43
C VAL A 267 -19.11 -8.94 -5.25
N ILE A 268 -18.87 -10.09 -4.64
CA ILE A 268 -18.27 -11.24 -5.30
C ILE A 268 -19.35 -12.00 -6.10
N THR A 269 -19.05 -12.33 -7.36
CA THR A 269 -19.94 -13.15 -8.20
C THR A 269 -19.84 -14.65 -7.93
N GLU A 270 -18.66 -15.12 -7.51
CA GLU A 270 -18.34 -16.55 -7.32
C GLU A 270 -18.78 -17.11 -5.95
N SER A 271 -19.05 -16.25 -4.97
CA SER A 271 -19.41 -16.60 -3.59
C SER A 271 -20.16 -15.44 -2.95
N PRO A 272 -21.15 -15.69 -2.05
CA PRO A 272 -21.82 -14.62 -1.32
C PRO A 272 -20.81 -13.80 -0.50
N GLY A 273 -20.90 -12.48 -0.58
CA GLY A 273 -20.08 -11.57 0.22
C GLY A 273 -19.47 -10.42 -0.58
N THR A 274 -18.60 -9.66 0.08
CA THR A 274 -17.85 -8.55 -0.52
C THR A 274 -16.39 -8.93 -0.70
N TRP A 275 -15.70 -8.25 -1.62
CA TRP A 275 -14.33 -8.58 -2.02
C TRP A 275 -13.36 -8.47 -0.84
N ASP A 276 -13.49 -7.42 -0.03
CA ASP A 276 -12.80 -7.33 1.26
C ASP A 276 -13.60 -6.48 2.26
N PRO A 277 -14.22 -7.08 3.29
CA PRO A 277 -15.01 -6.35 4.27
C PRO A 277 -14.20 -5.44 5.20
N SER A 278 -12.86 -5.57 5.25
CA SER A 278 -12.02 -4.76 6.16
C SER A 278 -11.96 -3.27 5.81
N GLY A 279 -12.33 -2.90 4.57
CA GLY A 279 -12.22 -1.54 4.06
C GLY A 279 -10.79 -1.06 3.78
N ALA A 280 -9.78 -1.91 4.00
CA ALA A 280 -8.36 -1.57 3.83
C ALA A 280 -7.85 -1.78 2.40
N THR A 281 -8.66 -2.40 1.53
CA THR A 281 -8.31 -2.69 0.14
C THR A 281 -9.14 -1.86 -0.82
N PHE A 282 -8.49 -1.35 -1.85
CA PHE A 282 -9.13 -0.64 -2.94
C PHE A 282 -8.86 -1.35 -4.28
N LEU A 283 -9.86 -1.28 -5.14
CA LEU A 283 -9.83 -1.80 -6.50
C LEU A 283 -9.89 -0.63 -7.48
N TYR A 284 -9.24 -0.81 -8.62
CA TYR A 284 -9.00 0.27 -9.57
C TYR A 284 -9.43 -0.13 -10.97
N ASN A 285 -10.25 0.71 -11.60
CA ASN A 285 -10.43 0.67 -13.05
C ASN A 285 -9.28 1.46 -13.67
N VAL A 286 -8.42 0.80 -14.45
CA VAL A 286 -7.18 1.39 -14.95
C VAL A 286 -7.21 1.43 -16.47
N LYS A 287 -6.89 2.58 -17.05
CA LYS A 287 -6.69 2.75 -18.49
C LYS A 287 -5.20 2.65 -18.81
N VAL A 288 -4.89 2.00 -19.92
CA VAL A 288 -3.56 2.04 -20.52
C VAL A 288 -3.55 3.17 -21.55
N LEU A 289 -2.58 4.05 -21.41
CA LEU A 289 -2.31 5.14 -22.34
C LEU A 289 -1.05 4.82 -23.12
N ASP A 290 -0.98 5.24 -24.39
CA ASP A 290 0.26 5.23 -25.15
C ASP A 290 1.20 6.40 -24.75
N SER A 291 2.32 6.55 -25.44
CA SER A 291 3.29 7.62 -25.18
C SER A 291 2.75 9.03 -25.45
N ASP A 292 1.71 9.16 -26.27
CA ASP A 292 1.06 10.43 -26.62
C ASP A 292 -0.15 10.72 -25.71
N GLY A 293 -0.43 9.83 -24.75
CA GLY A 293 -1.54 9.94 -23.82
C GLY A 293 -2.89 9.52 -24.40
N GLN A 294 -2.92 8.84 -25.55
CA GLN A 294 -4.15 8.27 -26.12
C GLN A 294 -4.50 6.97 -25.42
N VAL A 295 -5.79 6.75 -25.18
CA VAL A 295 -6.29 5.53 -24.51
C VAL A 295 -6.18 4.34 -25.45
N MET A 296 -5.35 3.36 -25.07
CA MET A 296 -5.22 2.07 -25.78
C MET A 296 -6.32 1.09 -25.38
N GLY A 297 -6.81 1.17 -24.14
CA GLY A 297 -7.85 0.30 -23.61
C GLY A 297 -7.78 0.16 -22.09
N PRO A 298 -8.71 -0.59 -21.47
CA PRO A 298 -8.65 -0.93 -20.06
C PRO A 298 -7.55 -1.96 -19.78
N LEU A 299 -6.86 -1.82 -18.64
CA LEU A 299 -5.80 -2.73 -18.18
C LEU A 299 -6.29 -4.19 -18.09
N CYS A 300 -7.48 -4.38 -17.53
CA CYS A 300 -8.08 -5.68 -17.25
C CYS A 300 -9.20 -6.06 -18.21
N GLY A 301 -9.33 -5.38 -19.37
CA GLY A 301 -10.40 -5.72 -20.31
C GLY A 301 -11.81 -5.61 -19.69
N SER A 302 -12.71 -6.47 -20.17
CA SER A 302 -14.00 -6.74 -19.52
C SER A 302 -13.85 -7.93 -18.59
N ASN A 303 -14.56 -7.92 -17.46
CA ASN A 303 -14.59 -9.09 -16.60
C ASN A 303 -15.23 -10.27 -17.39
N PRO A 304 -14.60 -11.46 -17.41
CA PRO A 304 -15.12 -12.61 -18.16
C PRO A 304 -16.45 -13.14 -17.61
N THR A 305 -16.83 -12.76 -16.39
CA THR A 305 -18.12 -13.11 -15.80
C THR A 305 -19.23 -12.25 -16.43
N PRO A 306 -20.25 -12.84 -17.06
CA PRO A 306 -21.36 -12.09 -17.64
C PRO A 306 -22.03 -11.16 -16.63
N GLY A 307 -22.15 -9.87 -16.97
CA GLY A 307 -22.81 -8.88 -16.10
C GLY A 307 -21.96 -8.32 -14.96
N ALA A 308 -20.71 -8.74 -14.79
CA ALA A 308 -19.83 -8.25 -13.72
C ALA A 308 -19.21 -6.86 -13.97
N GLY A 309 -19.36 -6.31 -15.18
CA GLY A 309 -18.86 -4.96 -15.53
C GLY A 309 -17.39 -4.94 -15.97
N PRO A 310 -16.70 -3.79 -15.87
CA PRO A 310 -15.29 -3.68 -16.23
C PRO A 310 -14.41 -4.52 -15.29
N GLY A 311 -13.30 -5.06 -15.82
CA GLY A 311 -12.31 -5.74 -14.98
C GLY A 311 -11.63 -4.74 -14.05
N LEU A 312 -11.53 -5.07 -12.77
CA LEU A 312 -10.88 -4.24 -11.76
C LEU A 312 -9.48 -4.78 -11.43
N ALA A 313 -8.55 -3.91 -11.10
CA ALA A 313 -7.21 -4.28 -10.68
C ALA A 313 -6.99 -4.05 -9.17
N VAL A 314 -6.32 -4.99 -8.51
CA VAL A 314 -5.78 -4.80 -7.16
C VAL A 314 -4.27 -4.57 -7.25
N PRO A 315 -3.72 -3.55 -6.54
CA PRO A 315 -2.29 -3.39 -6.42
C PRO A 315 -1.75 -4.33 -5.34
N VAL A 316 -0.70 -5.06 -5.67
CA VAL A 316 -0.05 -6.02 -4.78
C VAL A 316 1.42 -5.66 -4.64
N ARG A 317 1.89 -5.50 -3.40
CA ARG A 317 3.33 -5.28 -3.13
C ARG A 317 4.16 -6.39 -3.77
N GLY A 318 5.35 -6.05 -4.26
CA GLY A 318 6.25 -6.99 -4.94
C GLY A 318 5.91 -7.17 -6.42
N LEU A 319 6.78 -7.86 -7.14
CA LEU A 319 6.72 -8.04 -8.58
C LEU A 319 6.56 -9.51 -8.92
N TYR A 320 5.48 -9.85 -9.63
CA TYR A 320 5.31 -11.16 -10.24
C TYR A 320 5.74 -11.13 -11.71
N ASP A 321 6.59 -12.08 -12.11
CA ASP A 321 6.85 -12.33 -13.54
C ASP A 321 5.71 -13.13 -14.19
N THR A 322 5.83 -13.47 -15.47
CA THR A 322 4.84 -14.29 -16.19
C THR A 322 4.84 -15.74 -15.78
N LEU A 323 5.94 -16.22 -15.17
CA LEU A 323 6.08 -17.60 -14.70
C LEU A 323 5.54 -17.76 -13.28
N GLY A 324 5.09 -16.70 -12.62
CA GLY A 324 4.60 -16.73 -11.23
C GLY A 324 5.71 -16.63 -10.18
N ASN A 325 6.94 -16.31 -10.55
CA ASN A 325 7.98 -15.99 -9.58
C ASN A 325 7.79 -14.58 -9.04
N ARG A 326 8.11 -14.41 -7.76
CA ARG A 326 7.97 -13.15 -7.05
C ARG A 326 9.34 -12.59 -6.67
N THR A 327 9.50 -11.27 -6.82
CA THR A 327 10.61 -10.52 -6.20
C THR A 327 10.06 -9.35 -5.39
N GLU A 328 10.72 -9.00 -4.28
CA GLU A 328 10.32 -7.83 -3.50
C GLU A 328 10.83 -6.55 -4.16
N SER A 329 10.04 -5.47 -4.05
CA SER A 329 10.38 -4.17 -4.60
C SER A 329 9.79 -3.05 -3.74
N THR A 330 10.58 -2.02 -3.49
CA THR A 330 10.15 -0.75 -2.90
C THR A 330 9.86 0.32 -3.96
N ALA A 331 10.22 0.05 -5.22
CA ALA A 331 10.09 1.01 -6.32
C ALA A 331 8.88 0.74 -7.22
N ALA A 332 8.31 -0.46 -7.15
CA ALA A 332 7.23 -0.90 -8.02
C ALA A 332 6.34 -1.94 -7.34
N PHE A 333 5.18 -2.17 -7.94
CA PHE A 333 4.18 -3.11 -7.47
C PHE A 333 3.50 -3.81 -8.65
N THR A 334 2.90 -4.97 -8.38
CA THR A 334 2.14 -5.75 -9.36
C THR A 334 0.69 -5.27 -9.40
N LEU A 335 0.07 -5.30 -10.58
CA LEU A 335 -1.37 -5.15 -10.73
C LEU A 335 -1.97 -6.50 -11.14
N GLY A 336 -2.91 -7.01 -10.33
CA GLY A 336 -3.65 -8.23 -10.64
C GLY A 336 -5.11 -7.91 -10.96
N CYS A 337 -5.61 -8.39 -12.09
CA CYS A 337 -7.02 -8.28 -12.42
C CYS A 337 -7.86 -9.19 -11.52
N ASP A 338 -9.03 -8.72 -11.09
CA ASP A 338 -9.94 -9.32 -10.12
C ASP A 338 -10.34 -10.78 -10.44
N TYR A 339 -10.44 -11.12 -11.73
CA TYR A 339 -10.70 -12.48 -12.21
C TYR A 339 -9.46 -13.39 -12.29
N ALA A 340 -8.24 -12.87 -12.13
CA ALA A 340 -6.98 -13.61 -12.23
C ALA A 340 -6.42 -14.01 -10.86
N VAL A 341 -5.53 -15.01 -10.82
CA VAL A 341 -5.23 -15.69 -9.56
C VAL A 341 -4.45 -14.85 -8.55
N ILE A 342 -3.69 -13.83 -8.97
CA ILE A 342 -3.07 -12.87 -8.02
C ILE A 342 -4.17 -12.19 -7.19
N ALA A 343 -5.19 -11.65 -7.86
CA ALA A 343 -6.29 -10.99 -7.17
C ALA A 343 -7.18 -11.99 -6.41
N LYS A 344 -7.39 -13.20 -6.94
CA LYS A 344 -8.15 -14.24 -6.22
C LYS A 344 -7.47 -14.63 -4.90
N CYS A 345 -6.17 -14.88 -4.91
CA CYS A 345 -5.44 -15.22 -3.69
C CYS A 345 -5.41 -14.08 -2.67
N TYR A 346 -5.29 -12.84 -3.13
CA TYR A 346 -5.44 -11.68 -2.27
C TYR A 346 -6.85 -11.63 -1.67
N ARG A 347 -7.87 -11.81 -2.51
CA ARG A 347 -9.29 -11.84 -2.12
C ARG A 347 -9.58 -12.96 -1.14
N TRP A 348 -8.91 -14.11 -1.21
CA TRP A 348 -9.03 -15.20 -0.20
C TRP A 348 -8.34 -14.88 1.13
N GLY A 349 -7.91 -13.64 1.34
CA GLY A 349 -7.38 -13.16 2.61
C GLY A 349 -5.86 -13.13 2.69
N TYR A 350 -5.13 -13.71 1.73
CA TYR A 350 -3.65 -13.71 1.71
C TYR A 350 -3.09 -12.35 1.27
N LYS A 351 -3.32 -11.31 2.05
CA LYS A 351 -2.93 -9.93 1.69
C LYS A 351 -1.50 -9.67 2.15
N PRO A 352 -0.51 -9.50 1.23
CA PRO A 352 0.90 -9.45 1.63
C PRO A 352 1.26 -8.35 2.63
N TRP A 353 0.50 -7.25 2.67
CA TRP A 353 0.71 -6.15 3.61
C TRP A 353 0.40 -6.49 5.07
N LEU A 354 -0.23 -7.63 5.36
CA LEU A 354 -0.43 -8.13 6.73
C LEU A 354 0.89 -8.47 7.41
N ASP A 355 1.97 -8.71 6.66
CA ASP A 355 3.32 -8.91 7.20
C ASP A 355 4.03 -7.57 7.58
N GLY A 356 3.38 -6.42 7.37
CA GLY A 356 3.96 -5.11 7.61
C GLY A 356 4.89 -4.66 6.47
N ALA A 357 6.04 -4.08 6.80
CA ALA A 357 6.98 -3.53 5.81
C ALA A 357 7.79 -4.61 5.06
N GLN A 358 8.05 -5.74 5.69
CA GLN A 358 8.87 -6.82 5.15
C GLN A 358 8.02 -8.02 4.74
N ALA A 359 8.43 -8.72 3.69
CA ALA A 359 7.76 -9.96 3.30
C ALA A 359 7.92 -11.03 4.38
N GLY A 360 6.82 -11.70 4.71
CA GLY A 360 6.76 -12.69 5.78
C GLY A 360 5.90 -13.91 5.38
N PRO A 361 5.34 -14.60 6.39
CA PRO A 361 4.51 -15.79 6.17
C PRO A 361 3.29 -15.55 5.28
N THR A 362 2.59 -14.41 5.41
CA THR A 362 1.40 -14.11 4.60
C THR A 362 1.76 -13.90 3.14
N THR A 363 2.89 -13.26 2.87
CA THR A 363 3.44 -13.05 1.54
C THR A 363 3.80 -14.38 0.87
N LYS A 364 4.41 -15.32 1.62
CA LYS A 364 4.70 -16.68 1.14
C LYS A 364 3.42 -17.48 0.89
N ALA A 365 2.41 -17.35 1.75
CA ALA A 365 1.11 -17.97 1.58
C ALA A 365 0.40 -17.44 0.32
N HIS A 366 0.38 -16.12 0.09
CA HIS A 366 -0.14 -15.51 -1.14
C HIS A 366 0.56 -16.07 -2.37
N TRP A 367 1.89 -16.09 -2.37
CA TRP A 367 2.68 -16.61 -3.49
C TRP A 367 2.39 -18.09 -3.75
N SER A 368 2.38 -18.92 -2.71
CA SER A 368 2.06 -20.35 -2.82
C SER A 368 0.62 -20.57 -3.29
N CYS A 369 -0.32 -19.75 -2.82
CA CYS A 369 -1.70 -19.74 -3.29
C CYS A 369 -1.78 -19.50 -4.80
N THR A 370 -0.98 -18.59 -5.36
CA THR A 370 -1.03 -18.38 -6.82
C THR A 370 -0.62 -19.62 -7.61
N ARG A 371 0.26 -20.47 -7.05
CA ARG A 371 0.63 -21.77 -7.64
C ARG A 371 -0.53 -22.75 -7.51
N MET A 372 -1.06 -22.89 -6.30
CA MET A 372 -2.19 -23.76 -5.96
C MET A 372 -3.43 -23.49 -6.83
N ALA A 373 -3.83 -22.23 -6.93
CA ALA A 373 -5.03 -21.79 -7.66
C ALA A 373 -4.95 -22.00 -9.17
N ARG A 374 -3.75 -22.18 -9.72
CA ARG A 374 -3.53 -22.58 -11.13
C ARG A 374 -3.30 -24.07 -11.31
N ALA A 375 -3.15 -24.84 -10.22
CA ALA A 375 -2.49 -26.14 -10.23
C ALA A 375 -1.14 -26.08 -10.98
N ASP A 376 -0.26 -25.16 -10.60
CA ASP A 376 1.05 -24.99 -11.22
C ASP A 376 2.04 -26.06 -10.73
N TYR A 377 1.75 -27.32 -11.09
CA TYR A 377 2.47 -28.50 -10.60
C TYR A 377 3.95 -28.50 -11.00
N CYS A 378 4.26 -27.90 -12.15
CA CYS A 378 5.65 -27.76 -12.60
C CYS A 378 6.40 -26.58 -11.97
N GLY A 379 5.71 -25.69 -11.25
CA GLY A 379 6.32 -24.47 -10.72
C GLY A 379 6.82 -23.49 -11.79
N ASN A 380 6.38 -23.65 -13.04
CA ASN A 380 6.89 -22.89 -14.19
C ASN A 380 5.87 -21.90 -14.76
N GLY A 381 4.72 -21.74 -14.11
CA GLY A 381 3.65 -20.83 -14.52
C GLY A 381 2.54 -21.50 -15.32
N SER A 382 2.77 -22.71 -15.84
CA SER A 382 1.76 -23.47 -16.59
C SER A 382 0.61 -23.87 -15.67
N SER A 383 -0.62 -23.63 -16.12
CA SER A 383 -1.81 -24.01 -15.37
C SER A 383 -2.29 -25.41 -15.77
N TYR A 384 -2.57 -26.25 -14.79
CA TYR A 384 -3.19 -27.57 -14.95
C TYR A 384 -4.58 -27.62 -14.30
N THR A 385 -5.30 -26.51 -14.39
CA THR A 385 -6.69 -26.39 -13.94
C THR A 385 -7.55 -25.75 -15.02
N ARG A 386 -8.85 -25.67 -14.77
CA ARG A 386 -9.79 -24.89 -15.58
C ARG A 386 -10.41 -23.80 -14.72
N ASP A 387 -10.73 -22.67 -15.34
CA ASP A 387 -11.40 -21.56 -14.65
C ASP A 387 -12.69 -22.06 -14.00
N GLY A 388 -12.95 -21.64 -12.76
CA GLY A 388 -14.12 -22.06 -12.01
C GLY A 388 -14.00 -23.43 -11.32
N THR A 389 -12.91 -24.19 -11.51
CA THR A 389 -12.74 -25.50 -10.83
C THR A 389 -12.69 -25.29 -9.31
N PRO A 390 -13.57 -25.92 -8.52
CA PRO A 390 -13.66 -25.69 -7.08
C PRO A 390 -12.55 -26.43 -6.32
N ILE A 391 -11.99 -25.79 -5.29
CA ILE A 391 -11.05 -26.39 -4.31
C ILE A 391 -11.44 -26.01 -2.89
N ARG A 392 -11.17 -26.90 -1.93
CA ARG A 392 -11.18 -26.54 -0.50
C ARG A 392 -9.76 -26.19 -0.12
N LEU A 393 -9.51 -25.03 0.48
CA LEU A 393 -8.16 -24.58 0.81
C LEU A 393 -8.05 -24.12 2.26
N TRP A 394 -6.86 -24.24 2.80
CA TRP A 394 -6.49 -23.70 4.11
C TRP A 394 -4.99 -23.44 4.17
N ASP A 395 -4.53 -22.82 5.25
CA ASP A 395 -3.11 -22.53 5.45
C ASP A 395 -2.54 -23.06 6.76
N GLY A 396 -1.21 -23.07 6.82
CA GLY A 396 -0.44 -23.46 8.00
C GLY A 396 0.02 -22.26 8.84
N LEU A 397 -0.61 -21.08 8.68
CA LEU A 397 -0.23 -19.89 9.43
C LEU A 397 -0.71 -19.95 10.88
N SER A 398 -0.10 -19.14 11.74
CA SER A 398 -0.52 -18.99 13.13
C SER A 398 -0.58 -17.49 13.48
N PRO A 399 -1.78 -16.90 13.63
CA PRO A 399 -3.11 -17.48 13.37
C PRO A 399 -3.36 -17.78 11.88
N THR A 400 -4.32 -18.67 11.59
CA THR A 400 -4.69 -19.03 10.21
C THR A 400 -5.50 -17.93 9.54
N ILE A 401 -5.33 -17.74 8.23
CA ILE A 401 -6.20 -16.88 7.42
C ILE A 401 -7.42 -17.67 6.96
N ASN A 402 -7.18 -18.84 6.38
CA ASN A 402 -8.16 -19.85 6.05
C ASN A 402 -7.91 -21.06 6.97
N PRO A 403 -8.80 -21.30 7.96
CA PRO A 403 -8.62 -22.40 8.90
C PRO A 403 -8.81 -23.75 8.20
N PRO A 404 -8.23 -24.84 8.75
CA PRO A 404 -8.54 -26.18 8.28
C PRO A 404 -10.05 -26.43 8.27
N PRO A 405 -10.57 -27.23 7.32
CA PRO A 405 -12.00 -27.42 7.23
C PRO A 405 -12.60 -28.06 8.50
N ALA A 406 -13.71 -27.50 8.98
CA ALA A 406 -14.33 -27.93 10.24
C ALA A 406 -14.78 -29.40 10.24
N ASN A 407 -15.17 -29.93 9.09
CA ASN A 407 -15.36 -31.37 8.89
C ASN A 407 -14.10 -31.96 8.22
N PRO A 408 -13.33 -32.81 8.94
CA PRO A 408 -12.11 -33.41 8.41
C PRO A 408 -12.40 -34.50 7.36
N ILE A 409 -13.65 -34.94 7.23
CA ILE A 409 -14.07 -35.85 6.16
C ILE A 409 -14.45 -34.98 4.96
N PRO A 410 -13.69 -35.02 3.86
CA PRO A 410 -14.05 -34.28 2.66
C PRO A 410 -15.33 -34.84 2.02
N PRO A 411 -16.07 -34.00 1.26
CA PRO A 411 -17.18 -34.44 0.44
C PRO A 411 -16.82 -35.63 -0.45
N VAL A 412 -17.81 -36.46 -0.80
CA VAL A 412 -17.59 -37.64 -1.64
C VAL A 412 -16.94 -37.24 -2.96
N GLY A 413 -15.77 -37.82 -3.24
CA GLY A 413 -15.00 -37.57 -4.47
C GLY A 413 -13.97 -36.45 -4.35
N VAL A 414 -13.96 -35.68 -3.26
CA VAL A 414 -12.93 -34.70 -2.93
C VAL A 414 -11.88 -35.34 -2.03
N LYS A 415 -10.60 -35.13 -2.34
CA LYS A 415 -9.47 -35.68 -1.58
C LYS A 415 -8.37 -34.63 -1.47
N PHE A 416 -7.45 -34.85 -0.53
CA PHE A 416 -6.24 -34.06 -0.40
C PHE A 416 -5.45 -34.10 -1.71
N GLU A 417 -5.20 -32.93 -2.29
CA GLU A 417 -4.54 -32.79 -3.58
C GLU A 417 -3.04 -32.57 -3.39
N ALA A 418 -2.68 -31.54 -2.64
CA ALA A 418 -1.29 -31.10 -2.50
C ALA A 418 -1.11 -30.10 -1.35
N GLY A 419 0.12 -30.07 -0.83
CA GLY A 419 0.65 -28.91 -0.11
C GLY A 419 1.52 -28.07 -1.04
N TRP A 420 1.46 -26.74 -0.91
CA TRP A 420 2.06 -25.80 -1.85
C TRP A 420 3.08 -24.88 -1.20
N LYS A 421 4.19 -24.68 -1.92
CA LYS A 421 5.21 -23.68 -1.63
C LYS A 421 5.35 -22.70 -2.80
N THR A 422 6.25 -21.74 -2.65
CA THR A 422 6.43 -20.65 -3.64
C THR A 422 6.91 -21.14 -5.00
N THR A 423 7.54 -22.33 -5.05
CA THR A 423 8.09 -22.96 -6.25
C THR A 423 7.16 -24.01 -6.88
N GLY A 424 5.91 -24.18 -6.40
CA GLY A 424 5.01 -25.25 -6.85
C GLY A 424 4.59 -26.18 -5.69
N PRO A 425 4.11 -27.40 -5.96
CA PRO A 425 3.75 -28.34 -4.90
C PRO A 425 4.99 -28.69 -4.07
N ALA A 426 4.85 -28.62 -2.76
CA ALA A 426 5.79 -29.21 -1.82
C ALA A 426 5.68 -30.75 -1.85
N CYS A 427 4.44 -31.22 -2.02
CA CYS A 427 4.08 -32.61 -2.25
C CYS A 427 2.76 -32.66 -3.05
N LEU A 428 2.53 -33.73 -3.80
CA LEU A 428 1.38 -33.89 -4.69
C LEU A 428 0.82 -35.31 -4.59
N SER A 429 -0.46 -35.43 -4.26
CA SER A 429 -1.14 -36.70 -4.00
C SER A 429 -1.96 -37.16 -5.21
N HIS A 430 -2.57 -36.22 -5.95
CA HIS A 430 -3.22 -36.52 -7.22
C HIS A 430 -3.35 -35.29 -8.13
N TRP A 431 -3.52 -35.54 -9.43
CA TRP A 431 -3.90 -34.50 -10.39
C TRP A 431 -5.36 -34.11 -10.17
N ARG A 432 -5.65 -32.81 -10.33
CA ARG A 432 -7.02 -32.33 -10.36
C ARG A 432 -7.75 -32.73 -11.65
N TRP A 433 -7.12 -32.48 -12.80
CA TRP A 433 -7.66 -32.81 -14.12
C TRP A 433 -6.75 -33.84 -14.80
N ARG A 434 -7.19 -35.10 -14.90
CA ARG A 434 -6.35 -36.17 -15.49
C ARG A 434 -6.01 -35.92 -16.96
N SER A 435 -6.89 -35.20 -17.66
CA SER A 435 -6.67 -34.79 -19.06
C SER A 435 -5.60 -33.69 -19.22
N LEU A 436 -5.24 -32.99 -18.14
CA LEU A 436 -4.21 -31.96 -18.10
C LEU A 436 -3.01 -32.51 -17.34
N ASP A 437 -2.44 -33.61 -17.84
CA ASP A 437 -1.30 -34.27 -17.22
C ASP A 437 -0.04 -33.40 -17.30
N ALA A 438 0.66 -33.22 -16.18
CA ALA A 438 1.86 -32.41 -16.12
C ALA A 438 3.10 -33.32 -16.19
N THR A 439 3.62 -33.52 -17.40
CA THR A 439 4.76 -34.43 -17.68
C THR A 439 6.09 -34.04 -17.01
N CYS A 440 6.10 -32.95 -16.24
CA CYS A 440 7.24 -32.43 -15.51
C CYS A 440 7.39 -33.04 -14.11
N ILE A 441 6.35 -33.69 -13.59
CA ILE A 441 6.34 -34.34 -12.28
C ILE A 441 5.64 -35.68 -12.42
N ASP A 442 6.35 -36.74 -12.05
CA ASP A 442 5.81 -38.10 -12.09
C ASP A 442 4.89 -38.31 -10.88
N LEU A 443 3.59 -38.48 -11.14
CA LEU A 443 2.67 -38.97 -10.12
C LEU A 443 2.90 -40.46 -9.90
N ASN A 444 3.72 -40.78 -8.91
CA ASN A 444 3.79 -42.14 -8.41
C ASN A 444 2.57 -42.41 -7.53
N TRP A 445 1.81 -43.46 -7.84
CA TRP A 445 0.69 -43.87 -6.99
C TRP A 445 1.23 -44.36 -5.63
N PRO A 446 0.62 -44.01 -4.48
CA PRO A 446 1.09 -44.49 -3.19
C PRO A 446 1.04 -46.02 -3.14
N ILE A 447 2.17 -46.66 -2.83
CA ILE A 447 2.27 -48.09 -2.56
C ILE A 447 2.21 -48.27 -1.05
N TYR A 448 1.20 -48.95 -0.53
CA TYR A 448 1.04 -49.14 0.91
C TYR A 448 1.65 -50.48 1.37
N ASP A 449 2.28 -50.49 2.54
CA ASP A 449 2.63 -51.72 3.25
C ASP A 449 1.42 -52.32 3.98
N GLU A 450 1.65 -53.46 4.63
CA GLU A 450 0.63 -54.17 5.43
C GLU A 450 0.10 -53.38 6.64
N HIS A 451 0.78 -52.28 7.01
CA HIS A 451 0.40 -51.37 8.10
C HIS A 451 -0.21 -50.05 7.58
N GLY A 452 -0.39 -49.90 6.26
CA GLY A 452 -0.93 -48.69 5.65
C GLY A 452 0.07 -47.54 5.51
N LYS A 453 1.38 -47.81 5.63
CA LYS A 453 2.43 -46.81 5.39
C LYS A 453 2.77 -46.76 3.89
N VAL A 454 2.90 -45.57 3.32
CA VAL A 454 3.40 -45.39 1.94
C VAL A 454 4.88 -45.78 1.88
N LEU A 455 5.23 -46.67 0.95
CA LEU A 455 6.54 -47.28 0.75
C LEU A 455 7.38 -46.60 -0.33
N ASN A 456 6.75 -45.82 -1.22
CA ASN A 456 7.38 -45.16 -2.36
C ASN A 456 7.35 -43.63 -2.27
N ASP A 457 7.20 -43.10 -1.07
CA ASP A 457 7.40 -41.67 -0.83
C ASP A 457 8.88 -41.35 -0.56
N CYS A 458 9.21 -40.06 -0.67
CA CYS A 458 10.56 -39.57 -0.42
C CYS A 458 10.99 -39.49 1.06
N ARG A 459 10.27 -40.11 2.01
CA ARG A 459 10.63 -40.04 3.43
C ARG A 459 11.86 -40.88 3.76
N ASP A 460 12.03 -42.02 3.08
CA ASP A 460 13.06 -43.03 3.42
C ASP A 460 14.15 -43.21 2.33
N SER A 461 14.05 -42.51 1.20
CA SER A 461 14.95 -42.61 0.05
C SER A 461 15.74 -41.32 -0.15
N GLN A 462 17.08 -41.39 -0.18
CA GLN A 462 17.96 -40.28 -0.64
C GLN A 462 18.09 -40.23 -2.18
N ASP A 463 17.24 -40.95 -2.90
CA ASP A 463 17.29 -41.05 -4.35
C ASP A 463 16.43 -39.94 -4.99
N ASP A 464 16.97 -39.24 -5.99
CA ASP A 464 16.34 -38.11 -6.69
C ASP A 464 15.12 -38.52 -7.57
N THR A 465 14.66 -39.78 -7.45
CA THR A 465 13.63 -40.39 -8.32
C THR A 465 12.31 -40.74 -7.62
N CYS A 466 12.20 -40.52 -6.30
CA CYS A 466 10.96 -40.72 -5.56
C CYS A 466 10.00 -39.53 -5.76
N ALA A 467 8.68 -39.75 -5.62
CA ALA A 467 7.72 -38.64 -5.62
C ALA A 467 7.48 -38.16 -4.18
N ALA A 468 7.46 -36.84 -3.98
CA ALA A 468 7.00 -36.23 -2.73
C ALA A 468 5.47 -36.35 -2.65
N ILE A 469 4.99 -37.48 -2.16
CA ILE A 469 3.56 -37.74 -1.90
C ILE A 469 3.31 -37.42 -0.42
N CYS A 470 2.20 -36.75 -0.13
CA CYS A 470 1.74 -36.53 1.23
C CYS A 470 0.27 -36.93 1.37
N ASP A 471 -0.09 -37.52 2.50
CA ASP A 471 -1.45 -37.99 2.75
C ASP A 471 -2.34 -36.87 3.31
N ASP A 472 -1.74 -35.88 3.99
CA ASP A 472 -2.44 -34.76 4.60
C ASP A 472 -1.62 -33.45 4.70
N ALA A 473 -2.27 -32.38 5.17
CA ALA A 473 -1.64 -31.08 5.36
C ALA A 473 -0.59 -31.05 6.47
N ASN A 474 -0.72 -31.86 7.52
CA ASN A 474 0.24 -31.88 8.61
C ASN A 474 1.58 -32.44 8.11
N GLU A 475 1.54 -33.52 7.35
CA GLU A 475 2.71 -34.07 6.67
C GLU A 475 3.30 -33.06 5.67
N ALA A 476 2.46 -32.46 4.82
CA ALA A 476 2.89 -31.45 3.86
C ALA A 476 3.61 -30.26 4.51
N ALA A 477 3.12 -29.80 5.68
CA ALA A 477 3.71 -28.71 6.42
C ALA A 477 5.03 -29.11 7.09
N GLN A 478 5.01 -30.20 7.88
CA GLN A 478 6.12 -30.57 8.76
C GLN A 478 7.30 -31.17 7.99
N LEU A 479 7.04 -31.99 6.97
CA LEU A 479 8.09 -32.68 6.23
C LEU A 479 8.53 -31.90 4.98
N TYR A 480 7.59 -31.23 4.30
CA TYR A 480 7.85 -30.62 2.99
C TYR A 480 7.82 -29.08 2.99
N GLY A 481 7.45 -28.45 4.11
CA GLY A 481 7.45 -26.99 4.26
C GLY A 481 6.40 -26.28 3.42
N ALA A 482 5.24 -26.90 3.20
CA ALA A 482 4.11 -26.27 2.53
C ALA A 482 3.54 -25.09 3.33
N ASN A 483 3.12 -24.03 2.63
CA ASN A 483 2.52 -22.82 3.22
C ASN A 483 0.98 -22.87 3.19
N VAL A 484 0.41 -23.40 2.10
CA VAL A 484 -1.03 -23.54 1.89
C VAL A 484 -1.33 -24.93 1.35
N PHE A 485 -2.55 -25.39 1.54
CA PHE A 485 -2.98 -26.74 1.19
C PHE A 485 -4.33 -26.70 0.50
N ASN A 486 -4.60 -27.72 -0.30
CA ASN A 486 -5.94 -27.87 -0.84
C ASN A 486 -6.38 -29.32 -1.02
N GLU A 487 -7.70 -29.46 -1.10
CA GLU A 487 -8.39 -30.63 -1.59
C GLU A 487 -9.11 -30.31 -2.90
N SER A 488 -9.28 -31.31 -3.75
CA SER A 488 -10.06 -31.19 -4.98
C SER A 488 -10.69 -32.52 -5.40
N ALA A 489 -11.66 -32.43 -6.30
CA ALA A 489 -12.16 -33.60 -7.01
C ALA A 489 -11.21 -33.97 -8.16
N ILE A 490 -11.23 -35.25 -8.53
CA ILE A 490 -10.56 -35.75 -9.73
C ILE A 490 -11.54 -35.69 -10.89
N HIS A 491 -11.17 -34.97 -11.95
CA HIS A 491 -11.96 -34.80 -13.17
C HIS A 491 -11.42 -35.60 -14.36
#